data_AF-F0GU99-F1
#
_entry.id   AF-F0GU99-F1
#
_cell.length_a   1.000
_cell.length_b   1.000
_cell.length_c   1.000
_cell.angle_alpha   90.00
_cell.angle_beta   90.00
_cell.angle_gamma   90.00
#
_symmetry.space_group_name_H-M   'P 1'
#
loop_
_entity.id
_entity.type
_entity.pdbx_description
1 polymer ?
#
loop_
_entity_poly.entity_id
_entity_poly.type
_entity_poly.pdbx_seq_one_letter_code
_entity_poly.pdbx_strand_id
1 'polypeptide(L)'
;MITFKKRYYFKNLKDNEIVLDIETTGLDSSVDKLVLLGIILVENNKSYLVQYFAENDLEEKRLLDIYEKIIPNKTIITYNGDTFDIPFLNNRLIRNNMLPVFPRSIDLLKVIKPYRYFFDFDSLRLMDIEKIIGFERNDPSRYKSISKLTEEIKTRSNPFPIMKHNENDLVATELLIDVGDYLDTKLTIKAQFGEITLKSVFINNDIANIIANSCVDLGEAYFSGENYELMVKEDSITINLQVLYGKLDKRTRGFVCLNNFGIINNTALDIDEHFLIIKENRIYNYNNILILCKKIIENHL
;
A
#
# COMPACT_ATOMS: atom_id res chain seq x y z
N MET A 1 0.90 -28.36 -19.12
CA MET A 1 1.17 -27.04 -18.51
C MET A 1 0.97 -25.99 -19.56
N ILE A 2 0.01 -25.11 -19.33
CA ILE A 2 -0.26 -23.98 -20.21
C ILE A 2 0.73 -22.87 -19.88
N THR A 3 1.35 -22.29 -20.91
CA THR A 3 2.24 -21.13 -20.77
C THR A 3 1.73 -20.02 -21.66
N PHE A 4 1.47 -18.87 -21.05
CA PHE A 4 1.10 -17.66 -21.77
C PHE A 4 2.18 -16.61 -21.55
N LYS A 5 2.71 -16.05 -22.64
CA LYS A 5 3.69 -14.96 -22.61
C LYS A 5 3.21 -13.90 -23.59
N LYS A 6 2.95 -12.69 -23.09
CA LYS A 6 2.62 -11.54 -23.95
C LYS A 6 3.54 -10.37 -23.69
N ARG A 7 3.76 -9.56 -24.73
CA ARG A 7 4.39 -8.25 -24.56
C ARG A 7 3.46 -7.41 -23.67
N TYR A 8 4.01 -6.87 -22.61
CA TYR A 8 3.32 -5.95 -21.71
C TYR A 8 4.12 -4.66 -21.66
N TYR A 9 3.50 -3.49 -21.60
CA TYR A 9 4.21 -2.22 -21.49
C TYR A 9 4.03 -1.73 -20.04
N PHE A 10 5.03 -2.01 -19.20
CA PHE A 10 5.06 -1.53 -17.81
C PHE A 10 5.29 -0.03 -17.78
N LYS A 11 4.96 0.59 -16.65
CA LYS A 11 5.18 2.00 -16.40
C LYS A 11 6.24 2.23 -15.32
N ASN A 12 6.30 1.38 -14.31
CA ASN A 12 6.97 1.68 -13.04
C ASN A 12 8.05 0.65 -12.64
N LEU A 13 8.09 -0.52 -13.28
CA LEU A 13 9.02 -1.62 -12.94
C LEU A 13 10.48 -1.37 -13.39
N LYS A 14 11.47 -1.70 -12.57
CA LYS A 14 12.91 -1.67 -12.98
C LYS A 14 13.39 -3.02 -13.52
N ASP A 15 14.54 -3.04 -14.21
CA ASP A 15 15.10 -4.23 -14.88
C ASP A 15 15.36 -5.44 -13.93
N ASN A 16 15.72 -5.16 -12.67
CA ASN A 16 15.98 -6.17 -11.64
C ASN A 16 14.75 -6.45 -10.75
N GLU A 17 13.63 -5.79 -11.00
CA GLU A 17 12.38 -6.00 -10.29
C GLU A 17 11.47 -6.93 -11.11
N ILE A 18 10.63 -7.68 -10.41
CA ILE A 18 9.55 -8.46 -11.01
C ILE A 18 8.28 -8.26 -10.20
N VAL A 19 7.11 -8.33 -10.83
CA VAL A 19 5.85 -8.48 -10.12
C VAL A 19 5.50 -9.95 -10.07
N LEU A 20 5.06 -10.45 -8.92
CA LEU A 20 4.66 -11.83 -8.69
C LEU A 20 3.27 -11.88 -8.06
N ASP A 21 2.46 -12.82 -8.56
CA ASP A 21 1.19 -13.22 -7.96
C ASP A 21 0.96 -14.71 -8.24
N ILE A 22 0.36 -15.44 -7.29
CA ILE A 22 0.10 -16.87 -7.41
C ILE A 22 -1.39 -17.22 -7.24
N GLU A 23 -1.81 -18.28 -7.91
CA GLU A 23 -3.11 -18.91 -7.66
C GLU A 23 -2.90 -20.29 -7.05
N THR A 24 -3.72 -20.62 -6.05
CA THR A 24 -3.57 -21.83 -5.24
C THR A 24 -4.93 -22.48 -5.00
N THR A 25 -4.97 -23.80 -4.79
CA THR A 25 -6.23 -24.52 -4.54
C THR A 25 -6.94 -24.14 -3.24
N GLY A 26 -6.23 -23.43 -2.36
CA GLY A 26 -6.64 -22.97 -1.05
C GLY A 26 -5.45 -22.35 -0.30
N LEU A 27 -5.68 -21.93 0.94
CA LEU A 27 -4.71 -21.11 1.68
C LEU A 27 -3.68 -21.93 2.48
N ASP A 28 -3.91 -23.22 2.69
CA ASP A 28 -3.04 -24.05 3.53
C ASP A 28 -1.99 -24.76 2.67
N SER A 29 -0.82 -24.15 2.54
CA SER A 29 0.34 -24.70 1.81
C SER A 29 0.76 -26.12 2.21
N SER A 30 0.30 -26.66 3.34
CA SER A 30 0.57 -28.05 3.73
C SER A 30 -0.23 -29.07 2.91
N VAL A 31 -1.43 -28.71 2.45
CA VAL A 31 -2.34 -29.57 1.69
C VAL A 31 -2.66 -29.01 0.30
N ASP A 32 -2.76 -27.70 0.19
CA ASP A 32 -3.08 -26.99 -1.05
C ASP A 32 -1.88 -26.92 -2.00
N LYS A 33 -2.21 -26.73 -3.28
CA LYS A 33 -1.28 -26.81 -4.41
C LYS A 33 -1.16 -25.47 -5.12
N LEU A 34 0.04 -25.21 -5.63
CA LEU A 34 0.28 -24.11 -6.56
C LEU A 34 -0.34 -24.45 -7.92
N VAL A 35 -1.22 -23.57 -8.42
CA VAL A 35 -1.97 -23.75 -9.67
C VAL A 35 -1.45 -22.84 -10.76
N LEU A 36 -1.13 -21.58 -10.44
CA LEU A 36 -0.65 -20.59 -11.39
C LEU A 36 0.52 -19.81 -10.76
N LEU A 37 1.60 -19.68 -11.52
CA LEU A 37 2.70 -18.75 -11.25
C LEU A 37 2.67 -17.61 -12.28
N GLY A 38 2.28 -16.41 -11.83
CA GLY A 38 2.13 -15.22 -12.67
C GLY A 38 3.26 -14.24 -12.42
N ILE A 39 3.89 -13.73 -13.48
CA ILE A 39 5.06 -12.85 -13.38
C ILE A 39 5.00 -11.73 -14.42
N ILE A 40 5.31 -10.50 -14.01
CA ILE A 40 5.75 -9.43 -14.92
C ILE A 40 7.25 -9.24 -14.74
N LEU A 41 8.02 -9.32 -15.83
CA LEU A 41 9.48 -9.20 -15.80
C LEU A 41 10.00 -8.46 -17.04
N VAL A 42 11.18 -7.84 -16.90
CA VAL A 42 11.93 -7.24 -18.00
C VAL A 42 13.03 -8.18 -18.48
N GLU A 43 13.05 -8.43 -19.79
CA GLU A 43 14.02 -9.28 -20.50
C GLU A 43 14.42 -8.61 -21.82
N ASN A 44 15.72 -8.38 -22.05
CA ASN A 44 16.23 -7.75 -23.28
C ASN A 44 15.57 -6.40 -23.62
N ASN A 45 15.45 -5.51 -22.62
CA ASN A 45 14.76 -4.21 -22.71
C ASN A 45 13.28 -4.33 -23.11
N LYS A 46 12.70 -5.51 -22.93
CA LYS A 46 11.29 -5.80 -23.20
C LYS A 46 10.68 -6.47 -21.99
N SER A 47 9.64 -5.87 -21.49
CA SER A 47 8.73 -6.45 -20.52
C SER A 47 7.73 -7.46 -21.08
N TYR A 48 7.48 -8.46 -20.26
CA TYR A 48 6.54 -9.53 -20.55
C TYR A 48 5.69 -9.81 -19.32
N LEU A 49 4.40 -10.05 -19.55
CA LEU A 49 3.55 -10.73 -18.60
C LEU A 49 3.57 -12.22 -18.99
N VAL A 50 3.96 -13.06 -18.04
CA VAL A 50 4.12 -14.50 -18.22
C VAL A 50 3.30 -15.23 -17.17
N GLN A 51 2.51 -16.21 -17.59
CA GLN A 51 1.73 -17.05 -16.69
C GLN A 51 2.03 -18.51 -17.00
N TYR A 52 2.37 -19.25 -15.96
CA TYR A 52 2.55 -20.70 -16.00
C TYR A 52 1.42 -21.35 -15.22
N PHE A 53 0.54 -22.08 -15.91
CA PHE A 53 -0.64 -22.71 -15.32
C PHE A 53 -0.48 -24.24 -15.34
N ALA A 54 -0.53 -24.85 -14.15
CA ALA A 54 -0.50 -26.29 -13.96
C ALA A 54 -1.87 -26.90 -14.22
N GLU A 55 -2.01 -27.71 -15.26
CA GLU A 55 -3.29 -28.34 -15.63
C GLU A 55 -3.70 -29.46 -14.64
N ASN A 56 -2.74 -29.97 -13.87
CA ASN A 56 -2.97 -30.96 -12.81
C ASN A 56 -1.84 -30.90 -11.75
N ASP A 57 -2.02 -31.60 -10.65
CA ASP A 57 -1.10 -31.56 -9.50
C ASP A 57 0.31 -32.08 -9.81
N LEU A 58 0.48 -32.93 -10.83
CA LEU A 58 1.79 -33.45 -11.21
C LEU A 58 2.69 -32.36 -11.80
N GLU A 59 2.11 -31.24 -12.24
CA GLU A 59 2.83 -30.12 -12.83
C GLU A 59 3.29 -29.08 -11.78
N GLU A 60 2.86 -29.20 -10.53
CA GLU A 60 3.24 -28.26 -9.46
C GLU A 60 4.77 -28.13 -9.34
N LYS A 61 5.49 -29.27 -9.33
CA LYS A 61 6.95 -29.26 -9.23
C LYS A 61 7.60 -28.46 -10.35
N ARG A 62 7.03 -28.52 -11.56
CA ARG A 62 7.52 -27.75 -12.70
C ARG A 62 7.33 -26.25 -12.51
N LEU A 63 6.25 -25.80 -11.85
CA LEU A 63 6.08 -24.39 -11.48
C LEU A 63 7.12 -23.94 -10.45
N LEU A 64 7.40 -24.78 -9.47
CA LEU A 64 8.43 -24.51 -8.45
C LEU A 64 9.83 -24.44 -9.06
N ASP A 65 10.16 -25.33 -10.00
CA ASP A 65 11.43 -25.29 -10.76
C ASP A 65 11.57 -23.99 -11.57
N ILE A 66 10.46 -23.45 -12.10
CA ILE A 66 10.46 -22.18 -12.82
C ILE A 66 10.67 -21.01 -11.85
N TYR A 67 9.96 -21.00 -10.72
CA TYR A 67 10.13 -20.02 -9.66
C TYR A 67 11.58 -19.96 -9.17
N GLU A 68 12.15 -21.11 -8.78
CA GLU A 68 13.54 -21.20 -8.30
C GLU A 68 14.56 -20.67 -9.31
N LYS A 69 14.31 -20.80 -10.62
CA LYS A 69 15.21 -20.29 -11.67
C LYS A 69 15.07 -18.80 -11.95
N ILE A 70 13.87 -18.24 -11.84
CA ILE A 70 13.60 -16.84 -12.23
C ILE A 70 13.92 -15.86 -11.10
N ILE A 71 13.64 -16.25 -9.86
CA ILE A 71 13.72 -15.35 -8.70
C ILE A 71 15.13 -14.92 -8.27
N PRO A 72 16.18 -15.75 -8.35
CA PRO A 72 17.49 -15.39 -7.82
C PRO A 72 17.98 -14.03 -8.34
N ASN A 73 18.47 -13.19 -7.42
CA ASN A 73 18.96 -11.82 -7.69
C ASN A 73 17.90 -10.82 -8.18
N LYS A 74 16.61 -11.13 -8.10
CA LYS A 74 15.51 -10.19 -8.35
C LYS A 74 14.94 -9.63 -7.05
N THR A 75 14.39 -8.42 -7.14
CA THR A 75 13.47 -7.88 -6.14
C THR A 75 12.05 -8.23 -6.56
N ILE A 76 11.31 -8.92 -5.71
CA ILE A 76 9.92 -9.29 -5.99
C ILE A 76 8.98 -8.24 -5.42
N ILE A 77 8.13 -7.69 -6.27
CA ILE A 77 7.03 -6.82 -5.91
C ILE A 77 5.76 -7.67 -5.85
N THR A 78 5.05 -7.58 -4.74
CA THR A 78 3.80 -8.35 -4.50
C THR A 78 2.76 -7.45 -3.84
N TYR A 79 1.52 -7.92 -3.80
CA TYR A 79 0.48 -7.34 -2.94
C TYR A 79 0.12 -8.35 -1.85
N ASN A 80 0.56 -8.11 -0.62
CA ASN A 80 0.43 -9.03 0.53
C ASN A 80 1.24 -10.34 0.41
N GLY A 81 2.23 -10.40 -0.49
CA GLY A 81 2.99 -11.63 -0.76
C GLY A 81 4.02 -12.02 0.30
N ASP A 82 4.45 -11.08 1.15
CA ASP A 82 5.26 -11.43 2.31
C ASP A 82 4.47 -12.26 3.34
N THR A 83 3.16 -12.05 3.40
CA THR A 83 2.27 -12.79 4.30
C THR A 83 1.81 -14.10 3.69
N PHE A 84 1.61 -14.14 2.36
CA PHE A 84 0.99 -15.27 1.68
C PHE A 84 1.91 -15.94 0.64
N ASP A 85 2.16 -15.29 -0.50
CA ASP A 85 2.81 -15.90 -1.67
C ASP A 85 4.17 -16.52 -1.35
N ILE A 86 5.08 -15.75 -0.75
CA ILE A 86 6.46 -16.20 -0.46
C ILE A 86 6.46 -17.34 0.58
N PRO A 87 5.76 -17.24 1.73
CA PRO A 87 5.59 -18.38 2.63
C PRO A 87 4.97 -19.61 1.98
N PHE A 88 3.94 -19.44 1.14
CA PHE A 88 3.27 -20.53 0.46
C PHE A 88 4.25 -21.26 -0.46
N LEU A 89 4.94 -20.52 -1.33
CA LEU A 89 5.93 -21.06 -2.27
C LEU A 89 7.07 -21.79 -1.56
N ASN A 90 7.60 -21.23 -0.46
CA ASN A 90 8.65 -21.87 0.33
C ASN A 90 8.19 -23.18 0.97
N ASN A 91 6.98 -23.24 1.49
CA ASN A 91 6.42 -24.49 2.02
C ASN A 91 6.23 -25.53 0.91
N ARG A 92 5.78 -25.12 -0.29
CA ARG A 92 5.64 -26.02 -1.45
C ARG A 92 7.00 -26.52 -1.96
N LEU A 93 8.04 -25.68 -1.98
CA LEU A 93 9.43 -26.06 -2.29
C LEU A 93 9.91 -27.16 -1.33
N ILE A 94 9.77 -26.94 -0.02
CA ILE A 94 10.16 -27.91 1.01
C ILE A 94 9.41 -29.23 0.83
N ARG A 95 8.10 -29.19 0.59
CA ARG A 95 7.27 -30.39 0.33
C ARG A 95 7.71 -31.17 -0.92
N ASN A 96 8.37 -30.52 -1.87
CA ASN A 96 8.93 -31.13 -3.08
C ASN A 96 10.43 -31.46 -2.97
N ASN A 97 11.00 -31.42 -1.76
CA ASN A 97 12.43 -31.63 -1.47
C ASN A 97 13.35 -30.64 -2.21
N MET A 98 12.90 -29.40 -2.38
CA MET A 98 13.66 -28.29 -2.94
C MET A 98 14.05 -27.31 -1.84
N LEU A 99 15.07 -26.49 -2.09
CA LEU A 99 15.52 -25.48 -1.14
C LEU A 99 14.56 -24.28 -1.17
N PRO A 100 14.19 -23.72 0.01
CA PRO A 100 13.43 -22.48 0.05
C PRO A 100 14.25 -21.30 -0.51
N VAL A 101 13.55 -20.32 -1.09
CA VAL A 101 14.12 -19.11 -1.69
C VAL A 101 13.68 -17.89 -0.89
N PHE A 102 14.62 -17.02 -0.53
CA PHE A 102 14.37 -15.80 0.24
C PHE A 102 14.85 -14.58 -0.56
N PRO A 103 14.04 -14.12 -1.53
CA PRO A 103 14.38 -12.95 -2.34
C PRO A 103 14.20 -11.65 -1.54
N ARG A 104 14.73 -10.55 -2.08
CA ARG A 104 14.30 -9.23 -1.63
C ARG A 104 12.85 -9.03 -2.04
N SER A 105 12.01 -8.52 -1.16
CA SER A 105 10.60 -8.27 -1.46
C SER A 105 10.18 -6.84 -1.13
N ILE A 106 9.26 -6.34 -1.94
CA ILE A 106 8.49 -5.11 -1.71
C ILE A 106 7.02 -5.53 -1.68
N ASP A 107 6.40 -5.46 -0.51
CA ASP A 107 4.98 -5.76 -0.33
C ASP A 107 4.18 -4.46 -0.32
N LEU A 108 3.42 -4.21 -1.39
CA LEU A 108 2.66 -2.97 -1.56
C LEU A 108 1.55 -2.80 -0.52
N LEU A 109 1.01 -3.89 0.06
CA LEU A 109 0.06 -3.76 1.15
C LEU A 109 0.73 -3.13 2.38
N LYS A 110 1.99 -3.48 2.66
CA LYS A 110 2.74 -2.88 3.78
C LYS A 110 3.09 -1.42 3.51
N VAL A 111 3.36 -1.05 2.26
CA VAL A 111 3.56 0.35 1.84
C VAL A 111 2.29 1.17 2.06
N ILE A 112 1.12 0.64 1.68
CA ILE A 112 -0.16 1.39 1.71
C ILE A 112 -0.78 1.43 3.10
N LYS A 113 -0.58 0.40 3.93
CA LYS A 113 -1.25 0.23 5.22
C LYS A 113 -1.11 1.43 6.19
N PRO A 114 0.04 2.12 6.30
CA PRO A 114 0.15 3.33 7.13
C PRO A 114 -0.79 4.46 6.69
N TYR A 115 -1.06 4.60 5.39
CA TYR A 115 -1.88 5.67 4.84
C TYR A 115 -3.38 5.54 5.17
N ARG A 116 -3.84 4.37 5.62
CA ARG A 116 -5.25 4.15 6.03
C ARG A 116 -5.70 5.05 7.19
N TYR A 117 -4.75 5.67 7.89
CA TYR A 117 -5.07 6.62 8.96
C TYR A 117 -5.31 8.03 8.43
N PHE A 118 -4.98 8.32 7.18
CA PHE A 118 -5.15 9.64 6.55
C PHE A 118 -6.22 9.62 5.45
N PHE A 119 -6.39 8.49 4.76
CA PHE A 119 -7.34 8.34 3.67
C PHE A 119 -8.43 7.32 4.04
N ASP A 120 -9.64 7.57 3.56
CA ASP A 120 -10.74 6.63 3.67
C ASP A 120 -10.65 5.61 2.54
N PHE A 121 -10.42 4.34 2.88
CA PHE A 121 -10.40 3.23 1.94
C PHE A 121 -11.53 2.26 2.30
N ASP A 122 -12.32 1.83 1.30
CA ASP A 122 -13.36 0.81 1.48
C ASP A 122 -12.77 -0.46 2.15
N SER A 123 -11.60 -0.87 1.67
CA SER A 123 -10.74 -1.88 2.29
C SER A 123 -9.32 -1.77 1.75
N LEU A 124 -8.39 -2.54 2.33
CA LEU A 124 -7.03 -2.69 1.80
C LEU A 124 -6.88 -3.94 0.92
N ARG A 125 -7.96 -4.35 0.23
CA ARG A 125 -7.87 -5.37 -0.83
C ARG A 125 -7.41 -4.70 -2.12
N LEU A 126 -6.65 -5.42 -2.94
CA LEU A 126 -6.12 -4.91 -4.21
C LEU A 126 -7.22 -4.28 -5.09
N MET A 127 -8.36 -4.95 -5.24
CA MET A 127 -9.55 -4.46 -5.97
C MET A 127 -10.07 -3.09 -5.51
N ASP A 128 -9.92 -2.76 -4.23
CA ASP A 128 -10.39 -1.47 -3.70
C ASP A 128 -9.33 -0.39 -3.86
N ILE A 129 -8.05 -0.76 -3.70
CA ILE A 129 -6.90 0.15 -3.82
C ILE A 129 -6.61 0.54 -5.28
N GLU A 130 -6.73 -0.38 -6.22
CA GLU A 130 -6.49 -0.10 -7.66
C GLU A 130 -7.43 0.98 -8.23
N LYS A 131 -8.57 1.24 -7.57
CA LYS A 131 -9.49 2.33 -7.97
C LYS A 131 -8.82 3.70 -7.82
N ILE A 132 -7.86 3.85 -6.91
CA ILE A 132 -7.13 5.11 -6.67
C ILE A 132 -6.34 5.53 -7.91
N ILE A 133 -5.82 4.55 -8.66
CA ILE A 133 -5.08 4.77 -9.91
C ILE A 133 -5.99 4.69 -11.15
N GLY A 134 -7.31 4.54 -10.96
CA GLY A 134 -8.29 4.45 -12.05
C GLY A 134 -8.15 3.19 -12.91
N PHE A 135 -7.61 2.09 -12.36
CA PHE A 135 -7.51 0.84 -13.09
C PHE A 135 -8.88 0.15 -13.18
N GLU A 136 -9.34 -0.10 -14.40
CA GLU A 136 -10.58 -0.85 -14.65
C GLU A 136 -10.26 -2.29 -15.03
N ARG A 137 -10.67 -3.23 -14.18
CA ARG A 137 -10.53 -4.67 -14.47
C ARG A 137 -11.39 -5.06 -15.66
N ASN A 138 -10.80 -5.86 -16.55
CA ASN A 138 -11.54 -6.55 -17.60
C ASN A 138 -11.88 -7.97 -17.16
N ASP A 139 -12.61 -8.10 -16.04
CA ASP A 139 -13.06 -9.39 -15.53
C ASP A 139 -14.29 -9.90 -16.31
N PRO A 140 -14.37 -11.19 -16.66
CA PRO A 140 -15.58 -11.72 -17.23
C PRO A 140 -16.71 -11.66 -16.18
N SER A 141 -17.87 -11.13 -16.57
CA SER A 141 -18.99 -10.78 -15.68
C SER A 141 -19.47 -11.90 -14.74
N ARG A 142 -19.19 -13.17 -15.07
CA ARG A 142 -19.56 -14.36 -14.28
C ARG A 142 -18.67 -14.63 -13.07
N TYR A 143 -17.48 -14.01 -12.98
CA TYR A 143 -16.45 -14.27 -11.95
C TYR A 143 -16.31 -13.17 -10.90
N LYS A 144 -17.27 -12.25 -10.84
CA LYS A 144 -17.36 -11.24 -9.77
C LYS A 144 -17.50 -11.84 -8.36
N SER A 145 -17.74 -13.15 -8.24
CA SER A 145 -17.84 -13.89 -6.99
C SER A 145 -16.65 -14.83 -6.81
N ILE A 146 -15.85 -14.60 -5.77
CA ILE A 146 -14.68 -15.41 -5.35
C ILE A 146 -15.00 -16.92 -5.32
N SER A 147 -16.22 -17.30 -4.95
CA SER A 147 -16.64 -18.71 -4.82
C SER A 147 -16.60 -19.53 -6.11
N LYS A 148 -16.78 -18.90 -7.28
CA LYS A 148 -16.74 -19.61 -8.58
C LYS A 148 -15.32 -19.83 -9.08
N LEU A 149 -14.42 -18.90 -8.80
CA LEU A 149 -12.98 -19.07 -9.04
C LEU A 149 -12.47 -20.25 -8.21
N THR A 150 -12.91 -20.40 -6.96
CA THR A 150 -12.46 -21.50 -6.08
C THR A 150 -12.80 -22.89 -6.65
N GLU A 151 -13.96 -23.09 -7.27
CA GLU A 151 -14.32 -24.38 -7.89
C GLU A 151 -13.48 -24.65 -9.14
N GLU A 152 -13.33 -23.66 -10.02
CA GLU A 152 -12.53 -23.79 -11.25
C GLU A 152 -11.03 -23.98 -10.96
N ILE A 153 -10.49 -23.38 -9.90
CA ILE A 153 -9.11 -23.59 -9.47
C ILE A 153 -8.91 -25.05 -9.01
N LYS A 154 -9.92 -25.65 -8.37
CA LYS A 154 -9.85 -27.04 -7.92
C LYS A 154 -9.96 -28.03 -9.08
N THR A 155 -10.89 -27.81 -10.00
CA THR A 155 -11.10 -28.73 -11.15
C THR A 155 -10.12 -28.47 -12.30
N ARG A 156 -9.63 -27.25 -12.42
CA ARG A 156 -8.78 -26.73 -13.51
C ARG A 156 -9.37 -26.94 -14.90
N SER A 157 -10.68 -27.15 -15.00
CA SER A 157 -11.38 -27.46 -16.24
C SER A 157 -11.46 -26.28 -17.21
N ASN A 158 -11.34 -25.05 -16.70
CA ASN A 158 -11.32 -23.83 -17.50
C ASN A 158 -10.25 -22.86 -16.95
N PRO A 159 -9.05 -22.83 -17.54
CA PRO A 159 -7.95 -21.99 -17.05
C PRO A 159 -8.17 -20.50 -17.29
N PHE A 160 -8.94 -20.12 -18.31
CA PHE A 160 -9.04 -18.74 -18.78
C PHE A 160 -9.47 -17.73 -17.71
N PRO A 161 -10.50 -17.98 -16.87
CA PRO A 161 -10.91 -17.04 -15.83
C PRO A 161 -9.85 -16.84 -14.75
N ILE A 162 -9.19 -17.92 -14.34
CA ILE A 162 -8.10 -17.90 -13.34
C ILE A 162 -6.93 -17.09 -13.88
N MET A 163 -6.51 -17.38 -15.12
CA MET A 163 -5.45 -16.63 -15.78
C MET A 163 -5.84 -15.16 -15.97
N LYS A 164 -7.10 -14.85 -16.27
CA LYS A 164 -7.52 -13.45 -16.43
C LYS A 164 -7.53 -12.69 -15.09
N HIS A 165 -7.92 -13.35 -14.00
CA HIS A 165 -7.87 -12.80 -12.65
C HIS A 165 -6.43 -12.46 -12.24
N ASN A 166 -5.54 -13.45 -12.28
CA ASN A 166 -4.12 -13.27 -12.02
C ASN A 166 -3.49 -12.20 -12.92
N GLU A 167 -3.88 -12.13 -14.21
CA GLU A 167 -3.40 -11.07 -15.09
C GLU A 167 -3.80 -9.68 -14.59
N ASN A 168 -5.06 -9.49 -14.17
CA ASN A 168 -5.53 -8.22 -13.64
C ASN A 168 -4.81 -7.87 -12.32
N ASP A 169 -4.55 -8.84 -11.45
CA ASP A 169 -3.85 -8.62 -10.18
C ASP A 169 -2.37 -8.27 -10.39
N LEU A 170 -1.69 -8.93 -11.33
CA LEU A 170 -0.33 -8.57 -11.75
C LEU A 170 -0.26 -7.14 -12.30
N VAL A 171 -1.19 -6.76 -13.18
CA VAL A 171 -1.22 -5.42 -13.78
C VAL A 171 -1.55 -4.35 -12.74
N ALA A 172 -2.53 -4.60 -11.87
CA ALA A 172 -2.87 -3.69 -10.79
C ALA A 172 -1.69 -3.47 -9.84
N THR A 173 -0.99 -4.56 -9.48
CA THR A 173 0.21 -4.50 -8.62
C THR A 173 1.34 -3.70 -9.29
N GLU A 174 1.59 -3.89 -10.59
CA GLU A 174 2.59 -3.11 -11.32
C GLU A 174 2.27 -1.60 -11.35
N LEU A 175 1.01 -1.26 -11.63
CA LEU A 175 0.59 0.13 -11.68
C LEU A 175 0.61 0.82 -10.31
N LEU A 176 0.59 0.04 -9.22
CA LEU A 176 0.64 0.51 -7.84
C LEU A 176 2.06 0.62 -7.27
N ILE A 177 3.12 0.29 -8.02
CA ILE A 177 4.51 0.34 -7.51
C ILE A 177 4.83 1.70 -6.85
N ASP A 178 4.44 2.80 -7.49
CA ASP A 178 4.69 4.17 -7.01
C ASP A 178 3.52 4.77 -6.21
N VAL A 179 2.61 3.93 -5.71
CA VAL A 179 1.43 4.41 -4.95
C VAL A 179 1.83 5.17 -3.68
N GLY A 180 2.95 4.79 -3.05
CA GLY A 180 3.50 5.51 -1.90
C GLY A 180 3.80 6.97 -2.23
N ASP A 181 4.51 7.21 -3.34
CA ASP A 181 4.86 8.57 -3.79
C ASP A 181 3.62 9.38 -4.16
N TYR A 182 2.62 8.75 -4.78
CA TYR A 182 1.33 9.37 -5.06
C TYR A 182 0.63 9.84 -3.77
N LEU A 183 0.60 8.99 -2.74
CA LEU A 183 -0.03 9.31 -1.45
C LEU A 183 0.80 10.33 -0.66
N ASP A 184 2.12 10.25 -0.68
CA ASP A 184 3.03 11.23 -0.07
C ASP A 184 2.85 12.62 -0.67
N THR A 185 2.64 12.71 -1.98
CA THR A 185 2.32 13.97 -2.66
C THR A 185 1.04 14.61 -2.10
N LYS A 186 0.03 13.81 -1.73
CA LYS A 186 -1.19 14.30 -1.06
C LYS A 186 -0.93 14.74 0.38
N LEU A 187 0.04 14.11 1.04
CA LEU A 187 0.50 14.47 2.38
C LEU A 187 1.58 15.56 2.37
N THR A 188 1.74 16.30 1.27
CA THR A 188 2.76 17.35 1.13
C THR A 188 2.13 18.72 0.96
N ILE A 189 2.70 19.73 1.62
CA ILE A 189 2.30 21.14 1.51
C ILE A 189 3.52 22.02 1.24
N LYS A 190 3.35 23.04 0.38
CA LYS A 190 4.38 24.06 0.13
C LYS A 190 4.42 25.10 1.25
N ALA A 191 5.59 25.30 1.86
CA ALA A 191 5.91 26.36 2.80
C ALA A 191 6.94 27.34 2.23
N GLN A 192 7.24 28.43 2.96
CA GLN A 192 8.15 29.50 2.54
C GLN A 192 9.57 29.01 2.22
N PHE A 193 10.08 28.02 2.96
CA PHE A 193 11.43 27.48 2.84
C PHE A 193 11.52 26.18 2.02
N GLY A 194 10.37 25.58 1.63
CA GLY A 194 10.34 24.30 0.94
C GLY A 194 9.05 23.52 1.14
N GLU A 195 8.99 22.32 0.59
CA GLU A 195 7.91 21.37 0.81
C GLU A 195 8.04 20.67 2.16
N ILE A 196 6.90 20.42 2.81
CA ILE A 196 6.80 19.66 4.06
C ILE A 196 5.87 18.48 3.80
N THR A 197 6.33 17.28 4.09
CA THR A 197 5.55 16.04 3.95
C THR A 197 5.22 15.47 5.33
N LEU A 198 3.93 15.32 5.62
CA LEU A 198 3.44 14.65 6.82
C LEU A 198 3.75 13.15 6.73
N LYS A 199 4.46 12.60 7.72
CA LYS A 199 4.88 11.20 7.75
C LYS A 199 4.06 10.35 8.68
N SER A 200 3.75 10.85 9.87
CA SER A 200 2.90 10.12 10.81
C SER A 200 2.23 11.04 11.83
N VAL A 201 1.08 10.59 12.32
CA VAL A 201 0.39 11.22 13.45
C VAL A 201 -0.02 10.12 14.41
N PHE A 202 0.28 10.30 15.69
CA PHE A 202 -0.14 9.41 16.76
C PHE A 202 -0.70 10.24 17.91
N ILE A 203 -1.82 9.80 18.49
CA ILE A 203 -2.42 10.47 19.65
C ILE A 203 -2.27 9.55 20.86
N ASN A 204 -1.62 10.08 21.90
CA ASN A 204 -1.55 9.46 23.21
C ASN A 204 -2.26 10.37 24.21
N ASN A 205 -3.38 9.92 24.75
CA ASN A 205 -4.26 10.72 25.61
C ASN A 205 -4.64 12.07 24.96
N ASP A 206 -4.09 13.15 25.49
CA ASP A 206 -4.33 14.55 25.14
C ASP A 206 -3.19 15.16 24.31
N ILE A 207 -2.23 14.36 23.84
CA ILE A 207 -1.13 14.82 22.99
C ILE A 207 -1.14 14.10 21.65
N ALA A 208 -1.25 14.87 20.57
CA ALA A 208 -1.00 14.44 19.21
C ALA A 208 0.47 14.69 18.85
N ASN A 209 1.24 13.62 18.68
CA ASN A 209 2.58 13.69 18.13
C ASN A 209 2.48 13.63 16.60
N ILE A 210 2.89 14.70 15.94
CA ILE A 210 2.89 14.88 14.50
C ILE A 210 4.33 14.88 14.02
N ILE A 211 4.66 13.99 13.10
CA ILE A 211 5.99 13.88 12.50
C ILE A 211 5.87 14.22 11.02
N ALA A 212 6.69 15.18 10.59
CA ALA A 212 6.81 15.60 9.21
C ALA A 212 8.30 15.75 8.83
N ASN A 213 8.59 15.75 7.54
CA ASN A 213 9.91 16.06 7.02
C ASN A 213 9.85 17.27 6.10
N SER A 214 10.88 18.10 6.13
CA SER A 214 11.10 19.15 5.14
C SER A 214 11.93 18.62 3.97
N CYS A 215 11.78 19.20 2.78
CA CYS A 215 12.66 18.92 1.65
C CYS A 215 14.04 19.60 1.76
N VAL A 216 14.25 20.44 2.78
CA VAL A 216 15.52 21.12 3.06
C VAL A 216 15.94 20.88 4.51
N ASP A 217 17.23 21.05 4.79
CA ASP A 217 17.75 21.06 6.15
C ASP A 217 17.37 22.39 6.83
N LEU A 218 16.67 22.30 7.96
CA LEU A 218 16.20 23.42 8.77
C LEU A 218 17.06 23.66 10.02
N GLY A 219 18.15 22.91 10.19
CA GLY A 219 19.01 22.95 11.36
C GLY A 219 18.36 22.36 12.61
N GLU A 220 18.75 22.84 13.78
CA GLU A 220 18.18 22.40 15.06
C GLU A 220 17.43 23.55 15.74
N ALA A 221 16.19 23.30 16.16
CA ALA A 221 15.39 24.29 16.86
C ALA A 221 14.38 23.67 17.83
N TYR A 222 14.04 24.42 18.88
CA TYR A 222 13.00 24.07 19.85
C TYR A 222 12.15 25.30 20.19
N PHE A 223 10.84 25.17 20.07
CA PHE A 223 9.88 26.21 20.43
C PHE A 223 8.72 25.64 21.23
N SER A 224 8.25 26.39 22.21
CA SER A 224 7.03 26.10 22.97
C SER A 224 6.00 27.19 22.68
N GLY A 225 4.89 26.80 22.07
CA GLY A 225 3.70 27.64 21.92
C GLY A 225 2.72 27.45 23.07
N GLU A 226 1.52 28.03 22.93
CA GLU A 226 0.46 27.91 23.95
C GLU A 226 -0.06 26.48 24.08
N ASN A 227 -0.27 25.79 22.96
CA ASN A 227 -0.86 24.45 22.90
C ASN A 227 -0.03 23.46 22.07
N TYR A 228 1.22 23.78 21.75
CA TYR A 228 2.12 22.89 21.04
C TYR A 228 3.59 23.08 21.41
N GLU A 229 4.41 22.07 21.17
CA GLU A 229 5.87 22.13 21.13
C GLU A 229 6.33 21.79 19.71
N LEU A 230 7.29 22.54 19.17
CA LEU A 230 7.93 22.29 17.89
C LEU A 230 9.39 21.93 18.15
N MET A 231 9.81 20.77 17.65
CA MET A 231 11.19 20.29 17.62
C MET A 231 11.60 20.08 16.17
N VAL A 232 12.73 20.66 15.79
CA VAL A 232 13.31 20.47 14.46
C VAL A 232 14.73 19.96 14.61
N LYS A 233 15.08 18.95 13.83
CA LYS A 233 16.42 18.41 13.73
C LYS A 233 16.71 18.03 12.29
N GLU A 234 17.61 18.78 11.66
CA GLU A 234 17.94 18.66 10.25
C GLU A 234 16.67 18.84 9.38
N ASP A 235 16.25 17.80 8.67
CA ASP A 235 15.02 17.79 7.87
C ASP A 235 13.79 17.30 8.65
N SER A 236 13.97 16.77 9.87
CA SER A 236 12.90 16.17 10.66
C SER A 236 12.20 17.20 11.54
N ILE A 237 10.87 17.20 11.50
CA ILE A 237 10.00 18.07 12.26
C ILE A 237 9.09 17.22 13.13
N THR A 238 9.08 17.50 14.44
CA THR A 238 8.16 16.89 15.40
C THR A 238 7.35 17.99 16.09
N ILE A 239 6.03 17.84 16.07
CA ILE A 239 5.10 18.73 16.78
C ILE A 239 4.33 17.91 17.81
N ASN A 240 4.47 18.25 19.09
CA ASN A 240 3.58 17.75 20.14
C ASN A 240 2.44 18.74 20.31
N LEU A 241 1.23 18.36 19.92
CA LEU A 241 0.06 19.23 19.92
C LEU A 241 -0.93 18.78 20.99
N GLN A 242 -1.35 19.70 21.87
CA GLN A 242 -2.43 19.42 22.81
C GLN A 242 -3.76 19.28 22.07
N VAL A 243 -4.48 18.19 22.35
CA VAL A 243 -5.75 17.83 21.73
C VAL A 243 -6.80 17.44 22.75
N LEU A 244 -8.06 17.70 22.41
CA LEU A 244 -9.25 17.37 23.19
C LEU A 244 -10.07 16.32 22.45
N TYR A 245 -10.44 15.25 23.13
CA TYR A 245 -11.36 14.24 22.59
C TYR A 245 -12.81 14.63 22.89
N GLY A 246 -13.67 14.54 21.88
CA GLY A 246 -15.07 14.90 22.03
C GLY A 246 -15.99 14.32 20.98
N LYS A 247 -17.29 14.57 21.19
CA LYS A 247 -18.33 14.32 20.19
C LYS A 247 -18.43 15.56 19.30
N LEU A 248 -18.14 15.41 18.02
CA LEU A 248 -18.16 16.51 17.05
C LEU A 248 -19.57 16.72 16.48
N ASP A 249 -20.31 15.64 16.24
CA ASP A 249 -21.72 15.68 15.87
C ASP A 249 -22.46 14.43 16.38
N LYS A 250 -23.69 14.16 15.89
CA LYS A 250 -24.46 12.98 16.34
C LYS A 250 -23.76 11.64 16.09
N ARG A 251 -22.93 11.53 15.04
CA ARG A 251 -22.34 10.26 14.57
C ARG A 251 -20.81 10.21 14.65
N THR A 252 -20.17 11.35 14.87
CA THR A 252 -18.72 11.53 14.77
C THR A 252 -18.16 11.89 16.13
N ARG A 253 -17.11 11.18 16.51
CA ARG A 253 -16.26 11.51 17.64
C ARG A 253 -14.85 11.70 17.14
N GLY A 254 -14.08 12.53 17.80
CA GLY A 254 -12.81 12.93 17.25
C GLY A 254 -11.94 13.71 18.21
N PHE A 255 -10.79 14.12 17.69
CA PHE A 255 -9.85 14.97 18.39
C PHE A 255 -9.80 16.33 17.70
N VAL A 256 -9.80 17.39 18.49
CA VAL A 256 -9.57 18.76 18.05
C VAL A 256 -8.43 19.41 18.83
N CYS A 257 -7.78 20.41 18.27
CA CYS A 257 -6.92 21.32 19.02
C CYS A 257 -7.51 22.73 19.05
N LEU A 258 -6.97 23.62 19.88
CA LEU A 258 -7.27 25.05 19.78
C LEU A 258 -6.73 25.61 18.46
N ASN A 259 -7.53 26.45 17.80
CA ASN A 259 -7.26 27.02 16.49
C ASN A 259 -6.65 28.43 16.59
N ASN A 260 -5.48 28.53 17.21
CA ASN A 260 -4.80 29.80 17.45
C ASN A 260 -4.32 30.50 16.16
N PHE A 261 -4.37 29.81 15.02
CA PHE A 261 -3.93 30.32 13.72
C PHE A 261 -5.09 30.70 12.79
N GLY A 262 -6.34 30.62 13.24
CA GLY A 262 -7.52 30.95 12.42
C GLY A 262 -7.64 30.08 11.17
N ILE A 263 -7.27 28.80 11.25
CA ILE A 263 -7.31 27.87 10.12
C ILE A 263 -8.77 27.49 9.84
N ILE A 264 -9.20 27.65 8.58
CA ILE A 264 -10.52 27.18 8.15
C ILE A 264 -10.51 25.65 8.13
N ASN A 265 -11.42 25.02 8.88
CA ASN A 265 -11.53 23.56 8.93
C ASN A 265 -11.89 22.96 7.56
N ASN A 266 -11.10 21.99 7.12
CA ASN A 266 -11.37 21.18 5.95
C ASN A 266 -12.24 19.96 6.32
N THR A 267 -13.50 20.21 6.65
CA THR A 267 -14.48 19.18 7.04
C THR A 267 -15.87 19.58 6.57
N ALA A 268 -16.79 18.62 6.48
CA ALA A 268 -18.21 18.88 6.28
C ALA A 268 -18.97 19.14 7.60
N LEU A 269 -18.32 18.94 8.75
CA LEU A 269 -18.91 19.16 10.06
C LEU A 269 -19.00 20.66 10.38
N ASP A 270 -20.10 21.05 11.03
CA ASP A 270 -20.26 22.37 11.61
C ASP A 270 -19.63 22.36 13.00
N ILE A 271 -18.46 22.98 13.13
CA ILE A 271 -17.69 23.08 14.38
C ILE A 271 -17.30 24.53 14.62
N ASP A 272 -17.25 24.91 15.90
CA ASP A 272 -16.81 26.23 16.32
C ASP A 272 -15.40 26.54 15.80
N GLU A 273 -15.21 27.74 15.26
CA GLU A 273 -13.97 28.18 14.60
C GLU A 273 -12.75 28.21 15.53
N HIS A 274 -12.96 28.25 16.85
CA HIS A 274 -11.89 28.17 17.85
C HIS A 274 -11.28 26.77 17.96
N PHE A 275 -11.87 25.75 17.34
CA PHE A 275 -11.34 24.39 17.30
C PHE A 275 -10.94 23.99 15.89
N LEU A 276 -9.79 23.31 15.77
CA LEU A 276 -9.33 22.70 14.52
C LEU A 276 -9.40 21.17 14.65
N ILE A 277 -10.09 20.52 13.73
CA ILE A 277 -10.22 19.06 13.71
C ILE A 277 -8.88 18.42 13.35
N ILE A 278 -8.42 17.52 14.21
CA ILE A 278 -7.22 16.70 14.01
C ILE A 278 -7.60 15.28 13.57
N LYS A 279 -8.70 14.74 14.09
CA LYS A 279 -9.14 13.37 13.77
C LYS A 279 -10.65 13.23 13.82
N GLU A 280 -11.23 12.60 12.81
CA GLU A 280 -12.65 12.24 12.71
C GLU A 280 -12.78 10.71 12.72
N ASN A 281 -13.41 10.18 13.77
CA ASN A 281 -13.51 8.76 14.04
C ASN A 281 -12.14 8.07 14.07
N ARG A 282 -11.75 7.44 12.95
CA ARG A 282 -10.48 6.71 12.80
C ARG A 282 -9.46 7.43 11.93
N ILE A 283 -9.87 8.48 11.20
CA ILE A 283 -9.09 9.12 10.15
C ILE A 283 -8.60 10.48 10.64
N TYR A 284 -7.31 10.74 10.51
CA TYR A 284 -6.69 12.03 10.73
C TYR A 284 -7.05 12.97 9.59
N ASN A 285 -7.45 14.19 9.93
CA ASN A 285 -7.72 15.23 8.95
C ASN A 285 -6.38 15.82 8.48
N TYR A 286 -5.70 15.15 7.55
CA TYR A 286 -4.36 15.51 7.13
C TYR A 286 -4.29 16.91 6.50
N ASN A 287 -5.38 17.38 5.87
CA ASN A 287 -5.45 18.74 5.32
C ASN A 287 -5.31 19.79 6.42
N ASN A 288 -6.10 19.67 7.49
CA ASN A 288 -5.99 20.55 8.65
C ASN A 288 -4.60 20.47 9.29
N ILE A 289 -4.09 19.25 9.48
CA ILE A 289 -2.79 19.00 10.11
C ILE A 289 -1.65 19.61 9.28
N LEU A 290 -1.66 19.49 7.96
CA LEU A 290 -0.64 20.08 7.08
C LEU A 290 -0.64 21.61 7.15
N ILE A 291 -1.83 22.23 7.10
CA ILE A 291 -1.95 23.68 7.21
C ILE A 291 -1.45 24.14 8.59
N LEU A 292 -1.79 23.41 9.66
CA LEU A 292 -1.31 23.68 11.00
C LEU A 292 0.22 23.54 11.10
N CYS A 293 0.80 22.45 10.60
CA CYS A 293 2.24 22.25 10.57
C CYS A 293 2.94 23.41 9.87
N LYS A 294 2.49 23.76 8.66
CA LYS A 294 3.00 24.90 7.90
C LYS A 294 2.96 26.20 8.71
N LYS A 295 1.81 26.51 9.33
CA LYS A 295 1.64 27.74 10.13
C LYS A 295 2.54 27.77 11.36
N ILE A 296 2.67 26.65 12.07
CA ILE A 296 3.56 26.53 13.23
C ILE A 296 5.01 26.78 12.81
N ILE A 297 5.47 26.14 11.74
CA ILE A 297 6.88 26.22 11.33
C ILE A 297 7.21 27.62 10.79
N GLU A 298 6.40 28.17 9.88
CA GLU A 298 6.60 29.52 9.32
C GLU A 298 6.48 30.66 10.35
N ASN A 299 5.93 30.38 11.53
CA ASN A 299 5.86 31.37 12.61
C ASN A 299 7.17 31.45 13.42
N HIS A 300 8.05 30.44 13.34
CA HIS A 300 9.25 30.34 14.18
C HIS A 300 10.55 30.18 13.40
N LEU A 301 10.50 29.68 12.16
CA LEU A 301 11.64 29.54 11.24
C LEU A 301 11.48 30.49 10.04
#